data_AF-A0A6N8Z5F9-F1
#
_entry.id   AF-A0A6N8Z5F9-F1
#
_cell.length_a   1.000
_cell.length_b   1.000
_cell.length_c   1.000
_cell.angle_alpha   90.00
_cell.angle_beta   90.00
_cell.angle_gamma   90.00
#
_symmetry.space_group_name_H-M   'P 1'
#
loop_
_entity.id
_entity.type
_entity.pdbx_description
1 polymer ?
#
loop_
_entity_poly.entity_id
_entity_poly.type
_entity_poly.pdbx_seq_one_letter_code
_entity_poly.pdbx_strand_id
1 'polypeptide(L)'
;MPKLHAAPLKLHIDSERPMQDSFRNFSWILHGSLAGSMGPMDRRHLIYFERHDITALVRMEENTISGEPWGFTELFEPVPDFQAPTMEQIDRIVNFVEQQIETWERPTVVTCAAGIGRTGTILASYLVNTGYDPDEAIAYIRQLRPGSIQTPDQENAVREYAKFVQERNANRPRRYR
;
A
#
# COMPACT_ATOMS: atom_id res chain seq x y z
N MET A 1 30.12 15.06 -16.64
CA MET A 1 29.48 14.29 -15.56
C MET A 1 28.26 13.58 -16.15
N PRO A 2 28.15 12.24 -16.08
CA PRO A 2 27.06 11.53 -16.72
C PRO A 2 25.74 11.82 -15.99
N LYS A 3 24.69 12.07 -16.77
CA LYS A 3 23.34 12.35 -16.28
C LYS A 3 22.74 11.06 -15.72
N LEU A 4 22.50 10.98 -14.42
CA LEU A 4 21.60 9.99 -13.82
C LEU A 4 20.17 10.40 -14.18
N HIS A 5 19.68 9.91 -15.31
CA HIS A 5 18.25 9.65 -15.45
C HIS A 5 17.98 8.37 -14.65
N ALA A 6 17.31 8.51 -13.51
CA ALA A 6 16.63 7.36 -12.91
C ALA A 6 15.61 6.88 -13.96
N ALA A 7 15.92 5.77 -14.63
CA ALA A 7 14.93 5.03 -15.39
C ALA A 7 13.79 4.64 -14.44
N PRO A 8 12.53 4.60 -14.90
CA PRO A 8 11.49 3.98 -14.10
C PRO A 8 11.96 2.56 -13.77
N LEU A 9 12.03 2.22 -12.48
CA LEU A 9 12.28 0.85 -12.06
C LEU A 9 11.22 0.00 -12.77
N LYS A 10 11.66 -0.88 -13.67
CA LYS A 10 10.80 -1.97 -14.11
C LYS A 10 10.53 -2.80 -12.88
N LEU A 11 9.33 -2.64 -12.30
CA LEU A 11 8.81 -3.55 -11.29
C LEU A 11 8.90 -4.95 -11.89
N HIS A 12 9.88 -5.74 -11.45
CA HIS A 12 9.91 -7.17 -11.72
C HIS A 12 8.79 -7.78 -10.88
N ILE A 13 7.61 -7.86 -11.48
CA ILE A 13 6.51 -8.66 -10.95
C ILE A 13 6.92 -10.11 -11.16
N ASP A 14 7.37 -10.75 -10.09
CA ASP A 14 7.60 -12.19 -10.10
C ASP A 14 6.30 -12.92 -10.45
N SER A 15 6.37 -13.81 -11.44
CA SER A 15 5.23 -14.59 -11.93
C SER A 15 4.82 -15.73 -10.98
N GLU A 16 5.47 -15.86 -9.82
CA GLU A 16 5.11 -16.84 -8.81
C GLU A 16 3.93 -16.32 -7.99
N ARG A 17 2.85 -17.12 -7.91
CA ARG A 17 1.68 -16.78 -7.10
C ARG A 17 2.13 -16.60 -5.64
N PRO A 18 1.94 -15.43 -5.01
CA PRO A 18 2.37 -15.21 -3.64
C PRO A 18 1.67 -16.20 -2.71
N MET A 19 2.40 -16.69 -1.70
CA MET A 19 1.86 -17.53 -0.64
C MET A 19 0.72 -16.78 0.06
N GLN A 20 -0.52 -17.17 -0.23
CA GLN A 20 -1.72 -16.59 0.40
C GLN A 20 -1.98 -17.31 1.73
N ASP A 21 -1.87 -16.59 2.85
CA ASP A 21 -2.36 -17.08 4.14
C ASP A 21 -3.82 -16.64 4.31
N SER A 22 -4.73 -17.59 4.15
CA SER A 22 -6.18 -17.35 4.24
C SER A 22 -6.64 -16.91 5.63
N PHE A 23 -5.89 -17.18 6.70
CA PHE A 23 -6.27 -16.78 8.05
C PHE A 23 -6.07 -15.28 8.29
N ARG A 24 -5.00 -14.70 7.72
CA ARG A 24 -4.63 -13.29 7.92
C ARG A 24 -4.92 -12.41 6.71
N ASN A 25 -5.44 -13.02 5.65
CA ASN A 25 -5.56 -12.40 4.33
C ASN A 25 -4.23 -11.75 3.91
N PHE A 26 -3.12 -12.43 4.17
CA PHE A 26 -1.79 -11.90 3.87
C PHE A 26 -1.41 -12.24 2.43
N SER A 27 -0.87 -11.27 1.70
CA SER A 27 -0.18 -11.52 0.44
C SER A 27 0.83 -10.42 0.13
N TRP A 28 1.97 -10.80 -0.44
CA TRP A 28 2.86 -9.85 -1.10
C TRP A 28 2.21 -9.31 -2.38
N ILE A 29 2.32 -8.01 -2.59
CA ILE A 29 2.02 -7.32 -3.85
C ILE A 29 3.32 -7.12 -4.63
N LEU A 30 4.35 -6.66 -3.92
CA LEU A 30 5.74 -6.64 -4.37
C LEU A 30 6.51 -7.54 -3.42
N HIS A 31 7.04 -8.65 -3.95
CA HIS A 31 7.67 -9.68 -3.13
C HIS A 31 8.81 -9.09 -2.29
N GLY A 32 8.73 -9.26 -0.97
CA GLY A 32 9.72 -8.74 -0.02
C GLY A 32 9.67 -7.23 0.24
N SER A 33 8.77 -6.46 -0.39
CA SER A 33 8.73 -5.00 -0.24
C SER A 33 7.37 -4.46 0.20
N LEU A 34 6.28 -4.89 -0.42
CA LEU A 34 4.93 -4.39 -0.14
C LEU A 34 3.94 -5.53 0.01
N ALA A 35 3.26 -5.60 1.15
CA ALA A 35 2.22 -6.58 1.42
C ALA A 35 0.88 -5.93 1.83
N GLY A 36 -0.20 -6.70 1.65
CA GLY A 36 -1.51 -6.42 2.24
C GLY A 36 -1.88 -7.49 3.27
N SER A 37 -2.52 -7.10 4.36
CA SER A 37 -2.97 -8.03 5.41
C SER A 37 -4.17 -7.48 6.18
N MET A 38 -4.84 -8.35 6.95
CA MET A 38 -5.65 -7.90 8.08
C MET A 38 -4.77 -7.21 9.13
N GLY A 39 -5.37 -6.28 9.87
CA GLY A 39 -4.69 -5.53 10.91
C GLY A 39 -4.38 -6.37 12.16
N PRO A 40 -3.35 -5.99 12.93
CA PRO A 40 -2.93 -6.78 14.08
C PRO A 40 -3.92 -6.63 15.24
N MET A 41 -4.59 -7.72 15.61
CA MET A 41 -5.51 -7.75 16.77
C MET A 41 -4.79 -8.09 18.08
N ASP A 42 -3.67 -8.78 17.97
CA ASP A 42 -2.86 -9.24 19.08
C ASP A 42 -1.40 -9.46 18.63
N ARG A 43 -0.52 -9.77 19.60
CA ARG A 43 0.91 -9.95 19.37
C ARG A 43 1.25 -11.02 18.32
N ARG A 44 0.40 -12.02 18.10
CA ARG A 44 0.68 -13.10 17.14
C ARG A 44 0.66 -12.58 15.70
N HIS A 45 -0.09 -11.53 15.42
CA HIS A 45 -0.09 -10.86 14.12
C HIS A 45 1.22 -10.10 13.91
N LEU A 46 1.71 -9.39 14.93
CA LEU A 46 2.99 -8.68 14.85
C LEU A 46 4.17 -9.65 14.68
N ILE A 47 4.19 -10.76 15.42
CA ILE A 47 5.20 -11.83 15.23
C ILE A 47 5.13 -12.42 13.82
N TYR A 48 3.93 -12.53 13.25
CA TYR A 48 3.78 -13.00 11.88
C TYR A 48 4.41 -12.02 10.88
N PHE A 49 4.20 -10.71 11.05
CA PHE A 49 4.84 -9.68 10.21
C PHE A 49 6.36 -9.69 10.36
N GLU A 50 6.88 -9.77 11.59
CA GLU A 50 8.32 -9.87 11.87
C GLU A 50 8.95 -11.09 11.17
N ARG A 51 8.29 -12.24 11.18
CA ARG A 51 8.75 -13.46 10.49
C ARG A 51 8.77 -13.36 8.95
N HIS A 52 8.12 -12.34 8.39
CA HIS A 52 8.15 -12.00 6.97
C HIS A 52 9.06 -10.78 6.71
N ASP A 53 9.94 -10.45 7.65
CA ASP A 53 10.87 -9.33 7.59
C ASP A 53 10.21 -7.94 7.45
N ILE A 54 8.91 -7.86 7.79
CA ILE A 54 8.15 -6.62 7.75
C ILE A 54 8.56 -5.75 8.93
N THR A 55 8.97 -4.52 8.62
CA THR A 55 9.48 -3.54 9.60
C THR A 55 8.71 -2.24 9.60
N ALA A 56 7.81 -2.04 8.63
CA ALA A 56 6.90 -0.90 8.58
C ALA A 56 5.43 -1.33 8.44
N LEU A 57 4.52 -0.59 9.06
CA LEU A 57 3.12 -0.94 9.20
C LEU A 57 2.23 0.28 8.95
N VAL A 58 1.25 0.15 8.06
CA VAL A 58 0.13 1.08 7.94
C VAL A 58 -1.11 0.46 8.55
N ARG A 59 -1.78 1.16 9.47
CA ARG A 59 -3.06 0.75 10.06
C ARG A 59 -4.16 1.76 9.72
N MET A 60 -5.31 1.24 9.28
CA MET A 60 -6.52 2.04 9.03
C MET A 60 -7.71 1.66 9.93
N GLU A 61 -7.56 0.68 10.82
CA GLU A 61 -8.61 0.17 11.71
C GLU A 61 -8.33 0.56 13.16
N GLU A 62 -9.29 1.18 13.84
CA GLU A 62 -9.14 1.64 15.22
C GLU A 62 -9.01 0.47 16.19
N ASN A 63 -9.73 -0.63 15.94
CA ASN A 63 -9.73 -1.80 16.81
C ASN A 63 -8.55 -2.75 16.57
N THR A 64 -7.34 -2.20 16.35
CA THR A 64 -6.10 -2.97 16.18
C THR A 64 -5.02 -2.46 17.15
N ILE A 65 -4.06 -3.31 17.49
CA ILE A 65 -2.93 -2.91 18.34
C ILE A 65 -1.85 -2.20 17.53
N SER A 66 -1.14 -1.24 18.13
CA SER A 66 0.03 -0.62 17.50
C SER A 66 1.20 -1.61 17.43
N GLY A 67 2.02 -1.55 16.38
CA GLY A 67 3.29 -2.25 16.26
C GLY A 67 4.48 -1.48 16.83
N GLU A 68 4.35 -0.18 17.14
CA GLU A 68 5.48 0.64 17.58
C GLU A 68 6.22 0.10 18.81
N PRO A 69 5.55 -0.41 19.87
CA PRO A 69 6.23 -1.02 21.02
C PRO A 69 7.07 -2.26 20.68
N TRP A 70 6.87 -2.83 19.49
CA TRP A 70 7.59 -4.00 18.97
C TRP A 70 8.60 -3.62 17.87
N GLY A 71 8.87 -2.33 17.66
CA GLY A 71 9.90 -1.85 16.75
C GLY A 71 9.44 -1.60 15.31
N PHE A 72 8.14 -1.67 15.03
CA PHE A 72 7.62 -1.30 13.71
C PHE A 72 7.64 0.23 13.55
N THR A 73 8.04 0.69 12.37
CA THR A 73 7.75 2.07 11.96
C THR A 73 6.30 2.13 11.48
N GLU A 74 5.45 2.84 12.21
CA GLU A 74 4.00 2.82 11.99
C GLU A 74 3.46 4.14 11.44
N LEU A 75 2.48 4.05 10.54
CA LEU A 75 1.53 5.11 10.24
C LEU A 75 0.12 4.64 10.58
N PHE A 76 -0.56 5.36 11.48
CA PHE A 76 -1.96 5.15 11.80
C PHE A 76 -2.83 6.23 11.17
N GLU A 77 -3.65 5.84 10.18
CA GLU A 77 -4.55 6.71 9.43
C GLU A 77 -5.95 6.09 9.41
N PRO A 78 -6.79 6.33 10.44
CA PRO A 78 -8.08 5.65 10.57
C PRO A 78 -9.04 6.01 9.43
N VAL A 79 -9.69 4.98 8.88
CA VAL A 79 -10.71 5.12 7.84
C VAL A 79 -11.91 4.31 8.30
N PRO A 80 -13.13 4.90 8.41
CA PRO A 80 -14.32 4.17 8.82
C PRO A 80 -14.57 2.94 7.93
N ASP A 81 -15.15 1.89 8.51
CA ASP A 81 -15.35 0.66 7.75
C ASP A 81 -16.31 0.87 6.56
N PHE A 82 -16.08 0.12 5.48
CA PHE A 82 -16.75 0.26 4.17
C PHE A 82 -16.63 1.62 3.46
N GLN A 83 -15.96 2.61 4.07
CA GLN A 83 -15.67 3.88 3.42
C GLN A 83 -14.37 3.80 2.59
N ALA A 84 -14.23 4.76 1.67
CA ALA A 84 -12.97 5.02 1.01
C ALA A 84 -12.12 6.01 1.85
N PRO A 85 -10.79 5.86 1.90
CA PRO A 85 -9.90 6.90 2.41
C PRO A 85 -10.04 8.19 1.59
N THR A 86 -9.88 9.35 2.23
CA THR A 86 -9.85 10.63 1.51
C THR A 86 -8.59 10.74 0.64
N MET A 87 -8.60 11.63 -0.36
CA MET A 87 -7.41 11.84 -1.22
C MET A 87 -6.15 12.20 -0.41
N GLU A 88 -6.30 13.03 0.62
CA GLU A 88 -5.19 13.40 1.51
C GLU A 88 -4.70 12.22 2.35
N GLN A 89 -5.60 11.31 2.78
CA GLN A 89 -5.20 10.08 3.46
C GLN A 89 -4.47 9.14 2.51
N ILE A 90 -5.00 8.93 1.30
CA ILE A 90 -4.33 8.11 0.28
C ILE A 90 -2.93 8.66 0.01
N ASP A 91 -2.78 9.96 -0.25
CA ASP A 91 -1.47 10.54 -0.55
C ASP A 91 -0.50 10.40 0.62
N ARG A 92 -0.93 10.67 1.85
CA ARG A 92 -0.07 10.49 3.04
C ARG A 92 0.37 9.03 3.21
N ILE A 93 -0.55 8.08 3.07
CA ILE A 93 -0.26 6.66 3.18
C ILE A 93 0.67 6.19 2.06
N VAL A 94 0.38 6.53 0.81
CA VAL A 94 1.19 6.13 -0.35
C VAL A 94 2.59 6.72 -0.26
N ASN A 95 2.73 8.00 0.11
CA ASN A 95 4.03 8.63 0.33
C ASN A 95 4.82 7.96 1.47
N PHE A 96 4.15 7.57 2.56
CA PHE A 96 4.78 6.82 3.63
C PHE A 96 5.30 5.48 3.13
N VAL A 97 4.46 4.69 2.43
CA VAL A 97 4.83 3.39 1.87
C VAL A 97 6.00 3.52 0.89
N GLU A 98 5.94 4.48 -0.05
CA GLU A 98 7.01 4.76 -1.00
C GLU A 98 8.32 5.09 -0.27
N GLN A 99 8.30 5.97 0.74
CA GLN A 99 9.50 6.29 1.51
C GLN A 99 10.06 5.09 2.26
N GLN A 100 9.22 4.29 2.92
CA GLN A 100 9.68 3.13 3.67
C GLN A 100 10.36 2.12 2.74
N ILE A 101 9.78 1.85 1.56
CA ILE A 101 10.32 0.88 0.60
C ILE A 101 11.55 1.43 -0.12
N GLU A 102 11.45 2.59 -0.76
CA GLU A 102 12.44 3.09 -1.72
C GLU A 102 13.61 3.83 -1.05
N THR A 103 13.40 4.43 0.12
CA THR A 103 14.44 5.22 0.82
C THR A 103 15.04 4.45 1.98
N TRP A 104 14.21 3.74 2.73
CA TRP A 104 14.64 3.06 3.96
C TRP A 104 14.80 1.54 3.82
N GLU A 105 14.45 0.97 2.67
CA GLU A 105 14.51 -0.47 2.39
C GLU A 105 13.75 -1.30 3.45
N ARG A 106 12.60 -0.79 3.90
CA ARG A 106 11.75 -1.41 4.92
C ARG A 106 10.55 -2.08 4.27
N PRO A 107 10.47 -3.42 4.31
CA PRO A 107 9.29 -4.14 3.86
C PRO A 107 8.07 -3.67 4.67
N THR A 108 7.04 -3.23 3.95
CA THR A 108 5.90 -2.51 4.50
C THR A 108 4.61 -3.29 4.29
N VAL A 109 3.77 -3.38 5.33
CA VAL A 109 2.43 -3.97 5.22
C VAL A 109 1.34 -2.92 5.40
N VAL A 110 0.34 -2.96 4.51
CA VAL A 110 -0.85 -2.12 4.60
C VAL A 110 -2.02 -2.93 5.15
N THR A 111 -2.70 -2.40 6.17
CA THR A 111 -3.75 -3.12 6.90
C THR A 111 -5.01 -2.29 7.14
N CYS A 112 -6.15 -2.98 7.17
CA CYS A 112 -7.44 -2.50 7.70
C CYS A 112 -8.04 -3.58 8.60
N ALA A 113 -9.36 -3.66 8.81
CA ALA A 113 -9.95 -4.72 9.62
C ALA A 113 -9.68 -6.13 9.04
N ALA A 114 -10.11 -6.37 7.80
CA ALA A 114 -10.00 -7.68 7.14
C ALA A 114 -8.90 -7.75 6.07
N GLY A 115 -8.26 -6.63 5.74
CA GLY A 115 -7.28 -6.55 4.67
C GLY A 115 -7.86 -6.57 3.25
N ILE A 116 -9.15 -6.28 3.08
CA ILE A 116 -9.87 -6.45 1.80
C ILE A 116 -10.12 -5.12 1.09
N GLY A 117 -11.10 -4.33 1.56
CA GLY A 117 -11.54 -3.08 0.94
C GLY A 117 -10.52 -1.96 1.03
N ARG A 118 -10.44 -1.28 2.18
CA ARG A 118 -9.52 -0.17 2.46
C ARG A 118 -8.06 -0.50 2.11
N THR A 119 -7.58 -1.68 2.50
CA THR A 119 -6.24 -2.18 2.12
C THR A 119 -6.08 -2.27 0.60
N GLY A 120 -7.03 -2.88 -0.11
CA GLY A 120 -6.99 -2.98 -1.56
C GLY A 120 -6.97 -1.61 -2.24
N THR A 121 -7.75 -0.65 -1.73
CA THR A 121 -7.77 0.73 -2.22
C THR A 121 -6.39 1.38 -2.14
N ILE A 122 -5.72 1.29 -0.99
CA ILE A 122 -4.36 1.85 -0.84
C ILE A 122 -3.35 1.14 -1.74
N LEU A 123 -3.40 -0.19 -1.82
CA LEU A 123 -2.46 -0.95 -2.66
C LEU A 123 -2.62 -0.60 -4.14
N ALA A 124 -3.85 -0.45 -4.63
CA ALA A 124 -4.10 0.01 -6.00
C ALA A 124 -3.64 1.45 -6.21
N SER A 125 -3.92 2.35 -5.26
CA SER A 125 -3.44 3.74 -5.30
C SER A 125 -1.91 3.84 -5.30
N TYR A 126 -1.22 2.96 -4.59
CA TYR A 126 0.25 2.88 -4.66
C TYR A 126 0.72 2.51 -6.08
N LEU A 127 0.10 1.52 -6.73
CA LEU A 127 0.44 1.16 -8.11
C LEU A 127 0.17 2.33 -9.07
N VAL A 128 -0.94 3.06 -8.89
CA VAL A 128 -1.23 4.28 -9.64
C VAL A 128 -0.14 5.34 -9.45
N ASN A 129 0.36 5.53 -8.22
CA ASN A 129 1.47 6.44 -7.94
C ASN A 129 2.77 6.02 -8.68
N THR A 130 2.96 4.72 -8.91
CA THR A 130 4.09 4.20 -9.71
C THR A 130 3.86 4.25 -11.24
N GLY A 131 2.68 4.71 -11.69
CA GLY A 131 2.38 4.94 -13.10
C GLY A 131 1.42 3.94 -13.75
N TYR A 132 0.76 3.06 -12.98
CA TYR A 132 -0.30 2.21 -13.52
C TYR A 132 -1.55 3.02 -13.87
N ASP A 133 -2.28 2.57 -14.89
CA ASP A 133 -3.66 3.00 -15.09
C ASP A 133 -4.52 2.57 -13.89
N PRO A 134 -5.44 3.42 -13.40
CA PRO A 134 -6.25 3.09 -12.22
C PRO A 134 -7.11 1.84 -12.38
N ASP A 135 -7.70 1.59 -13.54
CA ASP A 135 -8.54 0.42 -13.75
C ASP A 135 -7.68 -0.86 -13.86
N GLU A 136 -6.51 -0.77 -14.48
CA GLU A 136 -5.52 -1.86 -14.49
C GLU A 136 -5.00 -2.18 -13.08
N ALA A 137 -4.71 -1.16 -12.26
CA ALA A 137 -4.28 -1.33 -10.88
C ALA A 137 -5.37 -2.03 -10.03
N ILE A 138 -6.63 -1.61 -10.17
CA ILE A 138 -7.78 -2.25 -9.50
C ILE A 138 -7.88 -3.73 -9.92
N ALA A 139 -7.83 -4.00 -11.22
CA ALA A 139 -7.92 -5.36 -11.76
C ALA A 139 -6.78 -6.25 -11.26
N TYR A 140 -5.55 -5.73 -11.27
CA TYR A 140 -4.37 -6.44 -10.80
C TYR A 140 -4.46 -6.79 -9.31
N ILE A 141 -4.85 -5.83 -8.46
CA ILE A 141 -5.04 -6.09 -7.03
C ILE A 141 -6.14 -7.12 -6.80
N ARG A 142 -7.25 -7.08 -7.54
CA ARG A 142 -8.32 -8.09 -7.44
C ARG A 142 -7.88 -9.48 -7.90
N GLN A 143 -7.02 -9.56 -8.91
CA GLN A 143 -6.46 -10.82 -9.36
C GLN A 143 -5.55 -11.45 -8.29
N LEU A 144 -4.71 -10.64 -7.64
CA LEU A 144 -3.83 -11.10 -6.56
C LEU A 144 -4.58 -11.36 -5.24
N ARG A 145 -5.60 -10.54 -4.96
CA ARG A 145 -6.37 -10.51 -3.71
C ARG A 145 -7.86 -10.48 -4.04
N PRO A 146 -8.47 -11.65 -4.32
CA PRO A 146 -9.89 -11.73 -4.67
C PRO A 146 -10.79 -11.04 -3.64
N GLY A 147 -11.69 -10.20 -4.13
CA GLY A 147 -12.63 -9.43 -3.30
C GLY A 147 -12.11 -8.07 -2.82
N SER A 148 -10.84 -7.72 -3.08
CA SER A 148 -10.31 -6.38 -2.76
C SER A 148 -11.08 -5.25 -3.47
N ILE A 149 -11.11 -4.09 -2.82
CA ILE A 149 -11.79 -2.87 -3.29
C ILE A 149 -13.30 -3.17 -3.40
N GLN A 150 -13.98 -3.10 -2.26
CA GLN A 150 -15.31 -3.70 -2.04
C GLN A 150 -16.47 -2.81 -2.48
N THR A 151 -16.25 -1.50 -2.60
CA THR A 151 -17.32 -0.52 -2.88
C THR A 151 -17.01 0.34 -4.10
N PRO A 152 -18.03 0.86 -4.80
CA PRO A 152 -17.83 1.82 -5.89
C PRO A 152 -17.04 3.06 -5.45
N ASP A 153 -17.27 3.54 -4.22
CA ASP A 153 -16.55 4.70 -3.68
C ASP A 153 -15.05 4.41 -3.52
N GLN A 154 -14.68 3.18 -3.16
CA GLN A 154 -13.29 2.75 -3.09
C GLN A 154 -12.64 2.67 -4.48
N GLU A 155 -13.36 2.23 -5.52
CA GLU A 155 -12.84 2.27 -6.89
C GLU A 155 -12.68 3.72 -7.38
N ASN A 156 -13.69 4.56 -7.13
CA ASN A 156 -13.67 5.97 -7.50
C ASN A 156 -12.51 6.70 -6.83
N ALA A 157 -12.21 6.38 -5.57
CA ALA A 157 -11.06 6.94 -4.87
C ALA A 157 -9.73 6.61 -5.58
N VAL A 158 -9.55 5.39 -6.11
CA VAL A 158 -8.34 5.05 -6.89
C VAL A 158 -8.28 5.87 -8.18
N ARG A 159 -9.40 5.99 -8.89
CA ARG A 159 -9.48 6.77 -10.15
C ARG A 159 -9.26 8.27 -9.92
N GLU A 160 -9.80 8.82 -8.83
CA GLU A 160 -9.58 10.20 -8.43
C GLU A 160 -8.13 10.43 -8.02
N TYR A 161 -7.50 9.47 -7.34
CA TYR A 161 -6.10 9.56 -6.97
C TYR A 161 -5.18 9.62 -8.20
N ALA A 162 -5.52 8.94 -9.31
CA ALA A 162 -4.77 9.08 -10.56
C ALA A 162 -4.75 10.53 -11.07
N LYS A 163 -5.87 11.25 -10.98
CA LYS A 163 -5.96 12.69 -11.34
C LYS A 163 -5.13 13.54 -10.37
N PHE A 164 -5.25 13.26 -9.08
CA PHE A 164 -4.49 13.94 -8.03
C PHE A 164 -2.97 13.82 -8.26
N VAL A 165 -2.47 12.62 -8.59
CA VAL A 165 -1.05 12.38 -8.90
C VAL A 165 -0.62 13.17 -10.13
N GLN A 166 -1.44 13.23 -11.18
CA GLN A 166 -1.14 14.02 -12.39
C GLN A 166 -0.98 15.51 -12.06
N GLU A 167 -1.92 16.09 -11.29
CA GLU A 167 -1.88 17.48 -10.85
C GLU A 167 -0.66 17.77 -9.95
N ARG A 168 -0.39 16.88 -8.98
CA ARG A 168 0.78 16.95 -8.09
C ARG A 168 2.09 16.94 -8.88
N ASN A 169 2.19 16.07 -9.89
CA ASN A 169 3.38 15.95 -10.74
C ASN A 169 3.54 17.14 -11.69
N ALA A 170 2.43 17.70 -12.20
CA ALA A 170 2.45 18.91 -13.03
C ALA A 170 2.88 20.15 -12.23
N ASN A 171 2.50 20.22 -10.96
CA ASN A 171 2.79 21.34 -10.06
C ASN A 171 4.13 21.23 -9.32
N ARG A 172 4.89 20.13 -9.48
CA ARG A 172 6.25 20.04 -8.93
C ARG A 172 7.16 21.05 -9.66
N PRO A 173 7.82 21.99 -8.95
CA PRO A 173 8.72 22.93 -9.59
C PRO A 173 9.79 22.15 -10.35
N ARG A 174 9.96 22.47 -11.64
CA ARG A 174 11.04 21.90 -12.44
C ARG A 174 12.33 22.24 -11.73
N ARG A 175 12.97 21.24 -11.11
CA ARG A 175 14.31 21.40 -10.53
C ARG A 175 15.20 21.95 -11.63
N TYR A 176 15.70 23.18 -11.45
CA TYR A 176 16.72 23.74 -12.33
C TYR A 176 17.89 22.76 -12.31
N ARG A 177 18.27 22.33 -13.52
CA ARG A 177 19.42 21.44 -13.75
C ARG A 177 20.72 22.15 -13.45
#